data_AF-A0A7S1UM52-F1
#
_entry.id   AF-A0A7S1UM52-F1
#
_cell.length_a   1.000
_cell.length_b   1.000
_cell.length_c   1.000
_cell.angle_alpha   90.00
_cell.angle_beta   90.00
_cell.angle_gamma   90.00
#
_symmetry.space_group_name_H-M   'P 1'
#
loop_
_entity.id
_entity.type
_entity.pdbx_description
1 polymer ?
#
loop_
_entity_poly.entity_id
_entity_poly.type
_entity_poly.pdbx_seq_one_letter_code
_entity_poly.pdbx_strand_id
1 'polypeptide(L)'
;TISPSVSPSGSPSEVPDPSEPKLVQFRSSDGTFLGVSTSTMTPVLGPYSMDVTWELLNVGPNYFRIRHVQTGTYLNYVSASVVSLVSNPFNGPSTIWHFLPIAGNSLGLGTT
;
A
#
# COMPACT_ATOMS: atom_id res chain seq x y z
N THR A 1 4.11 -11.82 5.52
CA THR A 1 2.70 -11.70 5.09
C THR A 1 2.21 -10.34 5.55
N ILE A 2 1.57 -9.51 4.71
CA ILE A 2 1.17 -8.13 5.07
C ILE A 2 -0.35 -7.96 4.91
N SER A 3 -1.06 -7.67 5.99
CA SER A 3 -2.50 -7.41 6.15
C SER A 3 -2.77 -5.92 6.42
N PRO A 4 -3.52 -5.20 5.59
CA PRO A 4 -3.95 -3.85 5.95
C PRO A 4 -5.03 -3.85 7.03
N SER A 5 -4.95 -2.94 8.00
CA SER A 5 -5.98 -2.71 9.02
C SER A 5 -6.70 -1.40 8.71
N VAL A 6 -8.01 -1.46 8.46
CA VAL A 6 -8.87 -0.29 8.31
C VAL A 6 -9.65 -0.12 9.61
N SER A 7 -9.50 1.03 10.28
CA SER A 7 -10.34 1.39 11.44
C SER A 7 -11.54 2.21 10.95
N PRO A 8 -12.77 1.70 10.97
CA PRO A 8 -13.95 2.49 10.64
C PRO A 8 -14.40 3.27 11.89
N SER A 9 -14.22 4.60 11.86
CA SER A 9 -14.87 5.52 12.80
C SER A 9 -15.85 6.41 12.02
N GLY A 10 -16.99 5.85 11.61
CA GLY A 10 -18.04 6.58 10.90
C GLY A 10 -19.35 5.80 10.85
N SER A 11 -20.46 6.49 11.10
CA SER A 11 -21.84 5.97 11.07
C SER A 11 -22.19 5.23 9.77
N PRO A 12 -23.16 4.29 9.78
CA PRO A 12 -23.44 3.40 8.66
C PRO A 12 -24.32 4.10 7.61
N SER A 13 -23.78 5.05 6.83
CA SER A 13 -24.48 5.60 5.66
C SER A 13 -23.59 6.18 4.55
N GLU A 14 -22.27 6.22 4.71
CA GLU A 14 -21.43 6.75 3.65
C GLU A 14 -21.05 5.63 2.67
N VAL A 15 -21.69 5.64 1.49
CA VAL A 15 -21.16 4.94 0.32
C VAL A 15 -19.81 5.58 0.05
N PRO A 16 -18.67 4.88 0.21
CA PRO A 16 -17.36 5.50 0.02
C PRO A 16 -17.28 6.02 -1.41
N ASP A 17 -16.98 7.31 -1.60
CA ASP A 17 -16.76 7.87 -2.94
C ASP A 17 -15.63 7.06 -3.62
N PRO A 18 -15.89 6.39 -4.74
CA PRO A 18 -14.87 5.64 -5.47
C PRO A 18 -13.76 6.53 -6.05
N SER A 19 -13.97 7.85 -6.06
CA SER A 19 -13.05 8.88 -6.56
C SER A 19 -12.04 9.32 -5.51
N GLU A 20 -12.29 9.05 -4.22
CA GLU A 20 -11.38 9.47 -3.17
C GLU A 20 -10.24 8.47 -2.95
N PRO A 21 -8.98 8.95 -2.90
CA PRO A 21 -7.85 8.11 -2.59
C PRO A 21 -8.03 7.46 -1.21
N LYS A 22 -7.92 6.14 -1.15
CA LYS A 22 -8.06 5.42 0.12
C LYS A 22 -6.73 5.43 0.86
N LEU A 23 -6.72 6.08 2.02
CA LEU A 23 -5.60 6.03 2.95
C LEU A 23 -5.59 4.71 3.71
N VAL A 24 -4.45 4.03 3.70
CA VAL A 24 -4.27 2.72 4.31
C VAL A 24 -2.92 2.60 5.01
N GLN A 25 -2.83 1.61 5.88
CA GLN A 25 -1.59 1.13 6.45
C GLN A 25 -1.48 -0.36 6.17
N PHE A 26 -0.30 -0.81 5.76
CA PHE A 26 -0.04 -2.21 5.49
C PHE A 26 0.66 -2.83 6.69
N ARG A 27 0.02 -3.75 7.39
CA ARG A 27 0.54 -4.36 8.63
C ARG A 27 0.97 -5.81 8.39
N SER A 28 2.24 -6.12 8.55
CA SER A 28 2.75 -7.50 8.52
C SER A 28 2.08 -8.41 9.57
N SER A 29 2.10 -9.72 9.34
CA SER A 29 1.50 -10.75 10.21
C SER A 29 2.16 -10.82 11.58
N ASP A 30 3.42 -10.38 11.68
CA ASP A 30 4.15 -10.18 12.94
C ASP A 30 3.78 -8.86 13.65
N GLY A 31 2.89 -8.06 13.04
CA GLY A 31 2.36 -6.83 13.60
C GLY A 31 3.15 -5.56 13.23
N THR A 32 4.23 -5.65 12.46
CA THR A 32 4.96 -4.46 11.98
C THR A 32 4.20 -3.78 10.84
N PHE A 33 4.57 -2.56 10.49
CA PHE A 33 3.96 -1.79 9.42
C PHE A 33 4.97 -1.52 8.31
N LEU A 34 4.50 -1.53 7.06
CA LEU A 34 5.27 -1.05 5.93
C LEU A 34 5.32 0.48 5.98
N GLY A 35 6.53 1.02 6.06
CA GLY A 35 6.79 2.45 5.98
C GLY A 35 7.97 2.75 5.07
N VAL A 36 8.42 3.99 5.08
CA VAL A 36 9.60 4.44 4.33
C VAL A 36 10.68 4.92 5.29
N SER A 37 11.89 4.38 5.17
CA SER A 37 13.06 4.92 5.85
C SER A 37 13.44 6.24 5.20
N THR A 38 13.27 7.36 5.91
CA THR A 38 13.62 8.69 5.39
C THR A 38 15.12 8.88 5.16
N SER A 39 15.97 8.09 5.84
CA SER A 39 17.43 8.14 5.66
C SER A 39 17.91 7.44 4.39
N THR A 40 17.25 6.35 4.00
CA THR A 40 17.68 5.52 2.85
C THR A 40 16.72 5.60 1.66
N MET A 41 15.55 6.20 1.84
CA MET A 41 14.45 6.22 0.87
C MET A 41 14.08 4.82 0.36
N THR A 42 14.10 3.84 1.27
CA THR A 42 13.73 2.45 0.98
C THR A 42 12.49 2.02 1.78
N PRO A 43 11.68 1.08 1.26
CA PRO A 43 10.59 0.50 2.01
C PRO A 43 11.13 -0.35 3.17
N VAL A 44 10.58 -0.19 4.35
CA VAL A 44 11.00 -0.90 5.57
C VAL A 44 9.81 -1.43 6.34
N LEU A 45 10.00 -2.54 7.06
CA LEU A 45 9.05 -3.02 8.07
C LEU A 45 9.51 -2.54 9.44
N GLY A 46 8.64 -1.85 10.16
CA GLY A 46 8.96 -1.27 11.46
C GLY A 46 7.76 -1.09 12.37
N PRO A 47 7.96 -0.58 13.60
CA PRO A 47 6.86 -0.21 14.49
C PRO A 47 6.01 0.93 13.89
N TYR A 48 4.80 1.09 14.42
CA TYR A 48 3.82 2.12 14.00
C TYR A 48 4.35 3.57 14.05
N SER A 49 5.46 3.81 14.75
CA SER A 49 6.07 5.13 14.92
C SER A 49 6.78 5.68 13.67
N MET A 50 6.72 4.98 12.53
CA MET A 50 7.27 5.45 11.25
C MET A 50 6.17 6.11 10.40
N ASP A 51 6.56 6.86 9.36
CA ASP A 51 5.63 7.26 8.30
C ASP A 51 5.18 6.00 7.55
N VAL A 52 3.96 5.55 7.87
CA VAL A 52 3.38 4.26 7.42
C VAL A 52 2.07 4.45 6.65
N THR A 53 1.74 5.69 6.30
CA THR A 53 0.49 6.02 5.61
C THR A 53 0.70 5.95 4.10
N TRP A 54 -0.14 5.16 3.45
CA TRP A 54 -0.14 4.94 2.02
C TRP A 54 -1.48 5.30 1.41
N GLU A 55 -1.44 5.67 0.14
CA GLU A 55 -2.57 6.05 -0.68
C GLU A 55 -2.76 4.96 -1.75
N LEU A 56 -3.96 4.37 -1.79
CA LEU A 56 -4.36 3.43 -2.84
C LEU A 56 -5.06 4.20 -3.96
N LEU A 57 -4.43 4.17 -5.14
CA LEU A 57 -4.94 4.79 -6.35
C LEU A 57 -5.46 3.68 -7.27
N ASN A 58 -6.78 3.59 -7.40
CA ASN A 58 -7.43 2.57 -8.21
C ASN A 58 -7.09 2.77 -9.70
N VAL A 59 -6.59 1.71 -10.35
CA VAL A 59 -6.30 1.69 -11.79
C VAL A 59 -7.08 0.60 -12.54
N GLY A 60 -7.90 -0.19 -11.83
CA GLY A 60 -8.71 -1.27 -12.38
C GLY A 60 -9.23 -2.21 -11.29
N PRO A 61 -10.09 -3.18 -11.63
CA PRO A 61 -10.64 -4.12 -10.66
C PRO A 61 -9.54 -4.88 -9.90
N ASN A 62 -9.39 -4.60 -8.60
CA ASN A 62 -8.32 -5.12 -7.73
C ASN A 62 -6.89 -4.69 -8.09
N TYR A 63 -6.71 -3.72 -8.98
CA TYR A 63 -5.41 -3.19 -9.37
C TYR A 63 -5.23 -1.77 -8.83
N PHE A 64 -4.11 -1.54 -8.14
CA PHE A 64 -3.82 -0.26 -7.49
C PHE A 64 -2.38 0.17 -7.75
N ARG A 65 -2.18 1.48 -7.82
CA ARG A 65 -0.88 2.09 -7.49
C ARG A 65 -0.89 2.42 -5.99
N ILE A 66 0.28 2.28 -5.37
CA ILE A 66 0.45 2.49 -3.94
C ILE A 66 1.44 3.65 -3.77
N ARG A 67 0.95 4.81 -3.31
CA ARG A 67 1.76 6.02 -3.11
C ARG A 67 1.99 6.25 -1.62
N HIS A 68 3.21 6.50 -1.20
CA HIS A 68 3.51 6.89 0.16
C HIS A 68 3.11 8.36 0.36
N VAL A 69 2.30 8.65 1.38
CA VAL A 69 1.70 9.98 1.55
C VAL A 69 2.77 11.06 1.78
N GLN A 70 3.75 10.77 2.65
CA GLN A 70 4.74 11.77 3.06
C GLN A 70 5.77 12.07 1.97
N THR A 71 6.26 11.05 1.25
CA THR A 71 7.32 11.21 0.25
C THR A 71 6.78 11.40 -1.16
N GLY A 72 5.50 11.07 -1.40
CA GLY A 72 4.88 11.07 -2.72
C GLY A 72 5.41 10.00 -3.68
N THR A 73 6.27 9.10 -3.21
CA THR A 73 6.87 8.03 -4.01
C THR A 73 5.97 6.80 -4.08
N TYR A 74 6.13 6.01 -5.13
CA TYR A 74 5.29 4.85 -5.42
C TYR A 74 6.03 3.55 -5.14
N LEU A 75 5.32 2.58 -4.57
CA LEU A 75 5.86 1.23 -4.39
C LEU A 75 6.05 0.58 -5.76
N ASN A 76 7.29 0.19 -6.03
CA ASN A 76 7.71 -0.38 -7.29
C ASN A 76 8.28 -1.78 -7.09
N TYR A 77 7.77 -2.74 -7.86
CA TYR A 77 8.32 -4.08 -7.92
C TYR A 77 9.56 -4.11 -8.82
N VAL A 78 10.69 -4.57 -8.28
CA VAL A 78 11.95 -4.73 -9.02
C VAL A 78 12.18 -6.19 -9.36
N SER A 79 11.98 -7.09 -8.40
CA SER A 79 12.12 -8.54 -8.55
C SER A 79 11.40 -9.28 -7.41
N ALA A 80 11.37 -10.62 -7.46
CA ALA A 80 10.58 -11.49 -6.57
C ALA A 80 10.75 -11.25 -5.06
N SER A 81 11.78 -10.52 -4.64
CA SER A 81 12.00 -10.16 -3.23
C SER A 81 12.44 -8.71 -3.03
N VAL A 82 12.41 -7.90 -4.10
CA VAL A 82 12.91 -6.53 -4.07
C VAL A 82 11.80 -5.58 -4.47
N VAL A 83 11.43 -4.74 -3.52
CA VAL A 83 10.59 -3.56 -3.71
C VAL A 83 11.44 -2.31 -3.53
N SER A 84 11.18 -1.32 -4.37
CA SER A 84 11.82 0.00 -4.32
C SER A 84 10.76 1.10 -4.31
N LEU A 85 11.21 2.35 -4.25
CA LEU A 85 10.38 3.53 -4.37
C LEU A 85 10.78 4.30 -5.63
N VAL A 86 9.78 4.74 -6.40
CA VAL A 86 9.99 5.56 -7.60
C VAL A 86 9.15 6.84 -7.52
N SER A 87 9.68 7.95 -8.05
CA SER A 87 8.94 9.22 -8.10
C SER A 87 7.96 9.30 -9.27
N ASN A 88 8.23 8.58 -10.36
CA ASN A 88 7.38 8.56 -11.56
C ASN A 88 6.81 7.16 -11.81
N PRO A 89 5.50 6.93 -11.56
CA PRO A 89 4.89 5.61 -11.69
C PRO A 89 4.48 5.25 -13.13
N PHE A 90 4.64 6.16 -14.10
CA PHE A 90 4.11 5.98 -15.45
C PHE A 90 5.12 5.35 -16.44
N ASN A 91 6.34 5.07 -15.99
CA ASN A 91 7.41 4.47 -16.82
C ASN A 91 7.40 2.93 -16.88
N GLY A 92 6.31 2.25 -16.48
CA GLY A 92 6.16 0.80 -16.65
C GLY A 92 5.09 0.16 -15.75
N PRO A 93 4.70 -1.11 -15.99
CA PRO A 93 3.70 -1.83 -15.18
C PRO A 93 4.19 -2.16 -13.77
N SER A 94 5.49 -1.99 -13.48
CA SER A 94 6.13 -2.34 -12.21
C SER A 94 5.59 -1.62 -10.96
N THR A 95 4.70 -0.63 -11.13
CA THR A 95 4.03 0.08 -10.01
C THR A 95 2.56 -0.29 -9.83
N ILE A 96 2.04 -1.21 -10.65
CA ILE A 96 0.66 -1.70 -10.56
C ILE A 96 0.65 -2.99 -9.75
N TRP A 97 -0.15 -3.01 -8.69
CA TRP A 97 -0.26 -4.12 -7.74
C TRP A 97 -1.63 -4.77 -7.84
N HIS A 98 -1.66 -6.10 -7.94
CA HIS A 98 -2.89 -6.88 -7.85
C HIS A 98 -3.14 -7.30 -6.40
N PHE A 99 -4.29 -6.93 -5.85
CA PHE A 99 -4.71 -7.28 -4.50
C PHE A 99 -5.55 -8.55 -4.58
N LEU A 100 -4.99 -9.66 -4.09
CA LEU A 100 -5.68 -10.94 -4.05
C LEU A 100 -6.42 -11.07 -2.71
N PRO A 101 -7.74 -11.31 -2.71
CA PRO A 101 -8.46 -11.64 -1.49
C PRO A 101 -7.94 -12.96 -0.93
N ILE A 102 -7.55 -12.95 0.34
CA ILE A 102 -7.24 -14.14 1.12
C ILE A 102 -8.41 -14.31 2.10
N ALA A 103 -8.81 -15.54 2.45
CA ALA A 103 -9.87 -15.77 3.43
C ALA A 103 -9.60 -14.99 4.74
N GLY A 104 -10.55 -14.16 5.17
CA GLY A 104 -10.40 -13.18 6.26
C GLY A 104 -10.25 -11.73 5.75
N ASN A 105 -10.15 -10.75 6.66
CA ASN A 105 -9.92 -9.33 6.31
C ASN A 105 -8.44 -9.10 5.91
N SER A 106 -7.88 -9.90 5.01
CA SER A 106 -6.47 -9.83 4.60
C SER A 106 -6.35 -9.84 3.07
N LEU A 107 -5.51 -8.95 2.56
CA LEU A 107 -5.22 -8.82 1.13
C LEU A 107 -3.73 -9.12 0.91
N GLY A 108 -3.44 -10.04 -0.02
CA GLY A 108 -2.06 -10.36 -0.42
C GLY A 108 -1.61 -9.45 -1.56
N LEU A 109 -0.35 -8.99 -1.51
CA LEU A 109 0.31 -8.36 -2.66
C LEU A 109 0.89 -9.46 -3.55
N GLY A 110 0.37 -9.57 -4.78
CA GLY A 110 0.89 -10.48 -5.80
C GLY A 110 1.38 -9.71 -7.02
N THR A 111 2.34 -10.28 -7.74
CA THR A 111 2.78 -9.82 -9.07
C THR A 111 2.25 -10.78 -10.14
N THR A 112 1.75 -10.24 -11.25
CA THR A 112 1.39 -11.02 -12.44
C THR A 112 2.59 -11.24 -13.35
#